data_AF-A0A916QM46-F1
#
_entry.id   AF-A0A916QM46-F1
#
_cell.length_a   1.000
_cell.length_b   1.000
_cell.length_c   1.000
_cell.angle_alpha   90.00
_cell.angle_beta   90.00
_cell.angle_gamma   90.00
#
_symmetry.space_group_name_H-M   'P 1'
#
loop_
_entity.id
_entity.type
_entity.pdbx_description
1 polymer ?
#
loop_
_entity_poly.entity_id
_entity_poly.type
_entity_poly.pdbx_seq_one_letter_code
_entity_poly.pdbx_strand_id
1 'polypeptide(L)'
;MNIQPDNCLVFEDSDNGLEAAKAAGLKTIITVNDYTRNQDFTDATLVLNHLGEPDKPFTVIAGNAKGKTYMDMNLIDDIINFR
;
A
#
# COMPACT_ATOMS: atom_id res chain seq x y z
N MET A 1 2.61 -15.23 -14.57
CA MET A 1 2.38 -14.13 -15.52
C MET A 1 3.73 -13.58 -15.94
N ASN A 2 3.90 -13.04 -17.16
CA ASN A 2 5.19 -12.53 -17.64
C ASN A 2 5.23 -10.99 -17.55
N ILE A 3 5.07 -10.46 -16.33
CA ILE A 3 5.02 -9.01 -16.04
C ILE A 3 6.19 -8.68 -15.10
N GLN A 4 6.85 -7.55 -15.32
CA GLN A 4 7.94 -7.09 -14.44
C GLN A 4 7.39 -6.66 -13.08
N PRO A 5 8.08 -6.96 -11.96
CA PRO A 5 7.66 -6.56 -10.62
C PRO A 5 7.37 -5.05 -10.48
N ASP A 6 8.16 -4.20 -11.14
CA ASP A 6 7.98 -2.74 -11.11
C ASP A 6 6.67 -2.25 -11.76
N ASN A 7 6.01 -3.11 -12.55
CA ASN A 7 4.69 -2.83 -13.14
C ASN A 7 3.54 -3.43 -12.31
N CYS A 8 3.84 -3.94 -11.13
CA CYS A 8 2.89 -4.61 -10.25
C CYS A 8 2.81 -3.85 -8.92
N LEU A 9 1.60 -3.81 -8.37
CA LEU A 9 1.31 -3.24 -7.06
C LEU A 9 0.44 -4.22 -6.30
N VAL A 10 0.81 -4.51 -5.07
CA VAL A 10 0.07 -5.42 -4.19
C VAL A 10 -0.73 -4.61 -3.17
N PHE A 11 -1.96 -5.04 -2.91
CA PHE A 11 -2.79 -4.55 -1.82
C PHE A 11 -2.97 -5.69 -0.83
N GLU A 12 -2.58 -5.47 0.42
CA GLU A 12 -2.59 -6.48 1.49
C GLU A 12 -3.09 -5.88 2.80
N ASP A 13 -3.39 -6.75 3.77
CA ASP A 13 -3.81 -6.34 5.11
C ASP A 13 -3.00 -6.98 6.24
N SER A 14 -2.02 -7.83 5.92
CA SER A 14 -1.24 -8.60 6.89
C SER A 14 0.27 -8.65 6.62
N ASP A 15 1.05 -8.90 7.68
CA ASP A 15 2.51 -9.08 7.64
C ASP A 15 2.96 -10.21 6.70
N ASN A 16 2.29 -11.36 6.74
CA ASN A 16 2.59 -12.49 5.88
C ASN A 16 2.42 -12.15 4.40
N GLY A 17 1.39 -11.38 4.07
CA GLY A 17 1.16 -10.86 2.73
C GLY A 17 2.29 -9.91 2.30
N LEU A 18 2.70 -9.00 3.19
CA LEU A 18 3.83 -8.10 2.95
C LEU A 18 5.14 -8.86 2.71
N GLU A 19 5.46 -9.86 3.53
CA GLU A 19 6.69 -10.66 3.37
C GLU A 19 6.69 -11.44 2.05
N ALA A 20 5.55 -11.98 1.64
CA ALA A 20 5.42 -12.64 0.34
C ALA A 20 5.62 -11.66 -0.82
N ALA A 21 5.01 -10.49 -0.77
CA ALA A 21 5.13 -9.47 -1.79
C ALA A 21 6.56 -8.90 -1.88
N LYS A 22 7.20 -8.68 -0.74
CA LYS A 22 8.62 -8.29 -0.62
C LYS A 22 9.54 -9.35 -1.22
N ALA A 23 9.32 -10.64 -0.91
CA ALA A 23 10.10 -11.73 -1.51
C ALA A 23 9.95 -11.80 -3.04
N ALA A 24 8.82 -11.33 -3.58
CA ALA A 24 8.59 -11.18 -5.01
C ALA A 24 9.09 -9.84 -5.61
N GLY A 25 9.66 -8.95 -4.80
CA GLY A 25 10.14 -7.62 -5.23
C GLY A 25 9.02 -6.65 -5.58
N LEU A 26 7.85 -6.78 -4.96
CA LEU A 26 6.65 -6.00 -5.29
C LEU A 26 6.44 -4.83 -4.32
N LYS A 27 6.14 -3.65 -4.85
CA LYS A 27 5.61 -2.54 -4.06
C LYS A 27 4.27 -2.97 -3.45
N THR A 28 4.07 -2.64 -2.18
CA THR A 28 2.91 -3.10 -1.41
C THR A 28 2.25 -1.97 -0.64
N ILE A 29 0.94 -1.84 -0.77
CA ILE A 29 0.09 -0.95 0.00
C ILE A 29 -0.65 -1.81 1.03
N ILE A 30 -0.58 -1.42 2.29
CA ILE A 30 -1.28 -2.09 3.38
C ILE A 30 -2.53 -1.31 3.78
N THR A 31 -3.65 -2.01 3.93
CA THR A 31 -4.81 -1.51 4.66
C THR A 31 -4.98 -2.30 5.95
N VAL A 32 -4.68 -1.70 7.10
CA VAL A 32 -4.78 -2.40 8.38
C VAL A 32 -6.23 -2.58 8.81
N ASN A 33 -6.48 -3.61 9.60
CA ASN A 33 -7.73 -3.81 10.31
C ASN A 33 -7.47 -3.99 11.82
N ASP A 34 -8.51 -4.22 12.62
CA ASP A 34 -8.39 -4.35 14.08
C ASP A 34 -7.46 -5.49 14.53
N TYR A 35 -7.30 -6.52 13.70
CA TYR A 35 -6.44 -7.67 13.99
C TYR A 35 -4.98 -7.42 13.58
N THR A 36 -4.74 -6.62 12.54
CA THR A 36 -3.42 -6.47 11.93
C THR A 36 -2.74 -5.14 12.24
N ARG A 37 -3.44 -4.16 12.81
CA ARG A 37 -2.91 -2.81 13.15
C ARG A 37 -1.64 -2.76 14.02
N ASN A 38 -1.32 -3.85 14.72
CA ASN A 38 -0.14 -3.94 15.58
C ASN A 38 0.96 -4.83 14.99
N GLN A 39 0.80 -5.31 13.75
CA GLN A 39 1.82 -6.06 13.03
C GLN A 39 2.91 -5.11 12.49
N ASP A 40 4.03 -5.70 12.05
CA ASP A 40 5.14 -4.95 11.47
C ASP A 40 4.92 -4.75 9.96
N PHE A 41 4.85 -3.49 9.55
CA PHE A 41 4.70 -3.07 8.16
C PHE A 41 5.85 -2.17 7.69
N THR A 42 7.02 -2.28 8.31
CA THR A 42 8.19 -1.43 8.03
C THR A 42 8.59 -1.42 6.56
N ASP A 43 8.44 -2.56 5.86
CA ASP A 43 8.80 -2.69 4.44
C ASP A 43 7.67 -2.31 3.46
N ALA A 44 6.50 -1.89 3.95
CA ALA A 44 5.40 -1.47 3.09
C ALA A 44 5.67 -0.08 2.48
N THR A 45 5.23 0.12 1.23
CA THR A 45 5.35 1.42 0.54
C THR A 45 4.42 2.46 1.16
N LEU A 46 3.22 2.04 1.54
CA LEU A 46 2.21 2.89 2.16
C LEU A 46 1.33 2.04 3.07
N VAL A 47 1.03 2.53 4.27
CA VAL A 47 0.16 1.86 5.24
C VAL A 47 -1.00 2.81 5.58
N LEU A 48 -2.21 2.33 5.36
CA LEU A 48 -3.45 3.08 5.52
C LEU A 48 -4.41 2.32 6.45
N ASN A 49 -5.39 3.02 7.02
CA ASN A 49 -6.50 2.37 7.72
C ASN A 49 -7.58 1.83 6.76
N HIS A 50 -7.69 2.40 5.56
CA HIS A 50 -8.53 1.96 4.44
C HIS A 50 -8.11 2.72 3.16
N LEU A 51 -8.65 2.35 2.00
CA LEU A 51 -8.33 3.04 0.73
C LEU A 51 -8.98 4.43 0.59
N GLY A 52 -9.98 4.74 1.40
CA GLY A 52 -10.64 6.05 1.40
C GLY A 52 -11.64 6.21 0.27
N GLU A 53 -12.54 7.16 0.45
CA GLU A 53 -13.52 7.62 -0.51
C GLU A 53 -13.51 9.17 -0.52
N PRO A 54 -14.05 9.83 -1.56
CA PRO A 54 -14.09 11.30 -1.62
C PRO A 54 -14.71 11.97 -0.38
N ASP A 55 -15.68 11.32 0.27
CA ASP A 55 -16.36 11.77 1.48
C ASP A 55 -15.84 11.09 2.77
N LYS A 56 -14.96 10.10 2.64
CA LYS A 56 -14.37 9.35 3.76
C LYS A 56 -12.86 9.22 3.59
N PRO A 57 -12.07 10.24 3.98
CA PRO A 57 -10.63 10.24 3.78
C PRO A 57 -9.93 9.14 4.60
N PHE A 58 -8.91 8.50 4.04
CA PHE A 58 -8.03 7.60 4.79
C PHE A 58 -7.16 8.37 5.78
N THR A 59 -6.58 7.63 6.72
CA THR A 59 -5.45 8.07 7.54
C THR A 59 -4.20 7.33 7.10
N VAL A 60 -3.12 8.08 6.87
CA VAL A 60 -1.79 7.51 6.62
C VAL A 60 -1.18 7.11 7.96
N ILE A 61 -0.91 5.83 8.13
CA ILE A 61 -0.23 5.27 9.29
C ILE A 61 1.28 5.32 9.09
N ALA A 62 1.75 4.96 7.88
CA ALA A 62 3.15 5.06 7.47
C ALA A 62 3.26 5.28 5.95
N GLY A 63 4.38 5.85 5.50
CA GLY A 63 4.63 6.19 4.10
C GLY A 63 4.13 7.59 3.71
N ASN A 64 4.01 7.86 2.40
CA ASN A 64 3.65 9.18 1.88
C ASN A 64 2.59 9.09 0.78
N ALA A 65 1.38 9.55 1.10
CA ALA A 65 0.26 9.58 0.15
C ALA A 65 0.22 10.84 -0.75
N LYS A 66 1.29 11.64 -0.81
CA LYS A 66 1.42 12.81 -1.70
C LYS A 66 0.29 13.84 -1.56
N GLY A 67 -0.24 14.00 -0.35
CA GLY A 67 -1.34 14.92 -0.07
C GLY A 67 -2.73 14.44 -0.52
N LYS A 68 -2.82 13.21 -1.04
CA LYS A 68 -4.10 12.55 -1.34
C LYS A 68 -4.77 12.06 -0.07
N THR A 69 -6.09 11.92 -0.14
CA THR A 69 -6.94 11.48 0.98
C THR A 69 -7.76 10.24 0.66
N TYR A 70 -7.78 9.79 -0.58
CA TYR A 70 -8.38 8.52 -1.02
C TYR A 70 -7.55 7.96 -2.19
N MET A 71 -7.66 6.66 -2.41
CA MET A 71 -6.91 5.95 -3.45
C MET A 71 -7.53 6.21 -4.83
N ASP A 72 -6.80 6.93 -5.68
CA ASP A 72 -7.14 7.14 -7.08
C ASP A 72 -6.01 6.65 -7.99
N MET A 73 -6.26 6.61 -9.30
CA MET A 73 -5.26 6.19 -10.28
C MET A 73 -4.02 7.09 -10.27
N ASN A 74 -4.17 8.38 -9.97
CA ASN A 74 -3.02 9.28 -9.88
C ASN A 74 -2.08 8.89 -8.73
N LEU A 75 -2.64 8.54 -7.56
CA LEU A 75 -1.85 8.06 -6.43
C LEU A 75 -1.16 6.73 -6.75
N ILE A 76 -1.86 5.82 -7.42
CA ILE A 76 -1.28 4.54 -7.87
C ILE A 76 -0.12 4.79 -8.84
N ASP A 77 -0.31 5.67 -9.83
CA ASP A 77 0.72 6.03 -10.81
C ASP A 77 1.92 6.70 -10.14
N ASP A 78 1.68 7.60 -9.18
CA ASP A 78 2.74 8.22 -8.38
C ASP A 78 3.53 7.15 -7.62
N ILE A 79 2.87 6.19 -6.99
CA ILE A 79 3.52 5.11 -6.22
C ILE A 79 4.34 4.18 -7.13
N ILE A 80 3.78 3.77 -8.27
CA ILE A 80 4.44 2.87 -9.22
C ILE A 80 5.65 3.55 -9.86
N ASN A 81 5.52 4.80 -10.30
CA ASN A 81 6.56 5.50 -11.05
C ASN A 81 7.60 6.22 -10.18
N PHE A 82 7.38 6.33 -8.86
CA PHE A 82 8.37 6.90 -7.94
C PHE A 82 9.63 6.02 -7.87
N ARG A 83 10.78 6.63 -8.14
CA ARG A 83 12.13 6.06 -8.05
C ARG A 83 12.88 6.68 -6.87
#